data_AF-A0A530QJF1-F1
#
_entry.id   AF-A0A530QJF1-F1
#
_cell.length_a   1.000
_cell.length_b   1.000
_cell.length_c   1.000
_cell.angle_alpha   90.00
_cell.angle_beta   90.00
_cell.angle_gamma   90.00
#
_symmetry.space_group_name_H-M   'P 1'
#
loop_
_entity.id
_entity.type
_entity.pdbx_description
1 polymer ?
#
loop_
_entity_poly.entity_id
_entity_poly.type
_entity_poly.pdbx_seq_one_letter_code
_entity_poly.pdbx_strand_id
1 'polypeptide(L)'
;LTPAPPLDALWPEGDRVDASQNPEIAKILDDPAMTGAGMRAVVVVKNGRIIAERCGDGFAEKTPLLGWSMTKTVNAAIVGTVMKDGKIVMTNQGLFGPWKADGRAAISLADMMAMSSGLEFNEDYGDVTDVTRMLYLEPDMA
;
A
#
# COMPACT_ATOMS: atom_id res chain seq x y z
N LEU A 1 1.14 -6.19 -27.44
CA LEU A 1 1.36 -4.88 -26.80
C LEU A 1 0.08 -4.10 -26.95
N THR A 2 -0.63 -3.85 -25.87
CA THR A 2 -1.82 -2.98 -25.88
C THR A 2 -1.36 -1.56 -26.23
N PRO A 3 -2.00 -0.85 -27.16
CA PRO A 3 -1.61 0.51 -27.51
C PRO A 3 -1.69 1.41 -26.28
N ALA A 4 -0.77 2.38 -26.20
CA ALA A 4 -0.80 3.39 -25.14
C ALA A 4 -2.16 4.11 -25.19
N PRO A 5 -2.83 4.29 -24.05
CA PRO A 5 -4.12 4.96 -24.00
C PRO A 5 -4.00 6.41 -24.50
N PRO A 6 -5.07 6.99 -25.05
CA PRO A 6 -5.09 8.39 -25.48
C PRO A 6 -4.64 9.33 -24.35
N LEU A 7 -3.95 10.41 -24.69
CA LEU A 7 -3.39 11.38 -23.72
C LEU A 7 -4.45 12.00 -22.78
N ASP A 8 -5.74 11.91 -23.15
CA ASP A 8 -6.89 12.46 -22.42
C ASP A 8 -7.93 11.38 -22.04
N ALA A 9 -7.46 10.14 -21.88
CA ALA A 9 -8.29 9.04 -21.43
C ALA A 9 -8.72 9.22 -19.96
N LEU A 10 -9.90 8.71 -19.65
CA LEU A 10 -10.40 8.67 -18.27
C LEU A 10 -9.59 7.68 -17.43
N TRP A 11 -9.39 7.97 -16.16
CA TRP A 11 -8.83 7.03 -15.20
C TRP A 11 -9.66 5.73 -15.16
N PRO A 12 -9.04 4.53 -15.20
CA PRO A 12 -7.60 4.26 -15.02
C PRO A 12 -6.78 4.19 -16.31
N GLU A 13 -7.41 4.34 -17.48
CA GLU A 13 -6.67 4.32 -18.74
C GLU A 13 -5.85 5.60 -18.96
N GLY A 14 -6.25 6.73 -18.38
CA GLY A 14 -5.44 7.96 -18.35
C GLY A 14 -5.58 8.69 -17.02
N ASP A 15 -5.25 9.98 -17.02
CA ASP A 15 -5.25 10.80 -15.79
C ASP A 15 -6.54 11.62 -15.63
N ARG A 16 -7.43 11.67 -16.64
CA ARG A 16 -8.60 12.53 -16.57
C ARG A 16 -9.67 11.98 -15.63
N VAL A 17 -10.17 12.84 -14.75
CA VAL A 17 -11.28 12.56 -13.85
C VAL A 17 -12.57 13.18 -14.40
N ASP A 18 -13.65 12.39 -14.42
CA ASP A 18 -15.01 12.86 -14.72
C ASP A 18 -15.80 12.92 -13.41
N ALA A 19 -15.62 14.02 -12.68
CA ALA A 19 -16.19 14.17 -11.35
C ALA A 19 -17.72 14.29 -11.40
N SER A 20 -18.37 13.67 -10.42
CA SER A 20 -19.81 13.76 -10.21
C SER A 20 -20.23 15.21 -9.96
N GLN A 21 -21.30 15.63 -10.63
CA GLN A 21 -21.93 16.93 -10.41
C GLN A 21 -22.90 16.93 -9.21
N ASN A 22 -22.90 15.87 -8.40
CA ASN A 22 -23.76 15.76 -7.23
C ASN A 22 -23.23 16.66 -6.10
N PRO A 23 -23.96 17.72 -5.68
CA PRO A 23 -23.50 18.64 -4.66
C PRO A 23 -23.33 17.99 -3.28
N GLU A 24 -24.06 16.92 -2.97
CA GLU A 24 -23.91 16.21 -1.68
C GLU A 24 -22.55 15.53 -1.56
N ILE A 25 -21.98 15.06 -2.67
CA ILE A 25 -20.64 14.48 -2.68
C ILE A 25 -19.62 15.58 -2.37
N ALA A 26 -19.69 16.71 -3.07
CA ALA A 26 -18.80 17.84 -2.82
C ALA A 26 -18.87 18.29 -1.36
N LYS A 27 -20.09 18.45 -0.81
CA LYS A 27 -20.31 18.82 0.58
C LYS A 27 -19.64 17.89 1.59
N ILE A 28 -19.65 16.57 1.35
CA ILE A 28 -18.98 15.60 2.23
C ILE A 28 -17.45 15.74 2.14
N LEU A 29 -16.89 15.88 0.94
CA LEU A 29 -15.45 15.99 0.78
C LEU A 29 -14.91 17.35 1.25
N ASP A 30 -15.73 18.39 1.25
CA ASP A 30 -15.37 19.72 1.76
C ASP A 30 -15.57 19.85 3.28
N ASP A 31 -16.12 18.84 3.95
CA ASP A 31 -16.31 18.81 5.40
C ASP A 31 -15.04 18.23 6.10
N PRO A 32 -14.29 19.04 6.87
CA PRO A 32 -13.11 18.58 7.59
C PRO A 32 -13.42 17.52 8.66
N ALA A 33 -14.64 17.51 9.21
CA ALA A 33 -15.05 16.49 10.17
C ALA A 33 -15.23 15.12 9.50
N MET A 34 -15.58 15.10 8.20
CA MET A 34 -15.74 13.87 7.42
C MET A 34 -14.41 13.39 6.80
N THR A 35 -13.56 14.32 6.36
CA THR A 35 -12.27 13.99 5.74
C THR A 35 -11.14 13.78 6.74
N GLY A 36 -11.28 14.32 7.95
CA GLY A 36 -10.35 14.14 9.06
C GLY A 36 -9.24 15.21 9.13
N ALA A 37 -8.74 15.42 10.34
CA ALA A 37 -7.65 16.36 10.57
C ALA A 37 -6.37 15.91 9.85
N GLY A 38 -5.71 16.85 9.16
CA GLY A 38 -4.46 16.56 8.43
C GLY A 38 -4.65 15.75 7.14
N MET A 39 -5.87 15.69 6.60
CA MET A 39 -6.15 15.06 5.31
C MET A 39 -5.22 15.62 4.22
N ARG A 40 -4.59 14.70 3.47
CA ARG A 40 -3.73 15.03 2.32
C ARG A 40 -4.44 14.86 0.99
N ALA A 41 -5.18 13.77 0.85
CA ALA A 41 -6.04 13.51 -0.31
C ALA A 41 -7.15 12.53 0.05
N VAL A 42 -8.32 12.71 -0.57
CA VAL A 42 -9.43 11.75 -0.58
C VAL A 42 -9.83 11.54 -2.04
N VAL A 43 -9.93 10.28 -2.47
CA VAL A 43 -10.38 9.90 -3.81
C VAL A 43 -11.51 8.88 -3.68
N VAL A 44 -12.62 9.11 -4.38
CA VAL A 44 -13.79 8.23 -4.38
C VAL A 44 -13.93 7.58 -5.74
N VAL A 45 -13.84 6.25 -5.77
CA VAL A 45 -14.00 5.45 -6.98
C VAL A 45 -15.34 4.72 -6.94
N LYS A 46 -16.13 4.83 -8.01
CA LYS A 46 -17.39 4.10 -8.19
C LYS A 46 -17.48 3.59 -9.61
N ASN A 47 -17.85 2.32 -9.78
CA ASN A 47 -17.99 1.67 -11.08
C ASN A 47 -16.70 1.79 -11.94
N GLY A 48 -15.53 1.68 -11.31
CA GLY A 48 -14.23 1.75 -11.98
C GLY A 48 -13.80 3.14 -12.44
N ARG A 49 -14.48 4.21 -12.01
CA ARG A 49 -14.14 5.61 -12.34
C ARG A 49 -14.00 6.45 -11.08
N ILE A 50 -13.07 7.39 -11.07
CA ILE A 50 -13.00 8.42 -10.03
C ILE A 50 -14.21 9.35 -10.24
N ILE A 51 -15.04 9.47 -9.20
CA ILE A 51 -16.24 10.32 -9.23
C ILE A 51 -16.08 11.56 -8.34
N ALA A 52 -15.06 11.62 -7.48
CA ALA A 52 -14.72 12.79 -6.70
C ALA A 52 -13.29 12.67 -6.15
N GLU A 53 -12.63 13.81 -6.02
CA GLU A 53 -11.34 13.93 -5.37
C GLU A 53 -11.23 15.28 -4.65
N ARG A 54 -10.47 15.30 -3.55
CA ARG A 54 -10.03 16.51 -2.85
C ARG A 54 -8.61 16.31 -2.35
N CYS A 55 -7.80 17.34 -2.50
CA CYS A 55 -6.48 17.42 -1.89
C CYS A 55 -6.50 18.45 -0.76
N GLY A 56 -5.77 18.16 0.32
CA GLY A 56 -5.54 19.11 1.39
C GLY A 56 -4.55 20.20 0.98
N ASP A 57 -4.44 21.24 1.80
CA ASP A 57 -3.54 22.37 1.54
C ASP A 57 -2.09 21.91 1.31
N GLY A 58 -1.48 22.37 0.21
CA GLY A 58 -0.11 22.01 -0.18
C GLY A 58 0.04 20.66 -0.90
N PHE A 59 -1.06 19.94 -1.13
CA PHE A 59 -1.09 18.72 -1.93
C PHE A 59 -1.86 18.94 -3.24
N ALA A 60 -1.49 18.18 -4.27
CA ALA A 60 -2.17 18.15 -5.56
C ALA A 60 -2.28 16.69 -6.03
N GLU A 61 -3.01 16.44 -7.11
CA GLU A 61 -3.31 15.09 -7.61
C GLU A 61 -2.05 14.28 -7.94
N LYS A 62 -0.96 14.98 -8.28
CA LYS A 62 0.35 14.39 -8.62
C LYS A 62 1.35 14.38 -7.48
N THR A 63 0.98 14.84 -6.28
CA THR A 63 1.89 14.84 -5.13
C THR A 63 2.09 13.41 -4.62
N PRO A 64 3.32 12.86 -4.62
CA PRO A 64 3.56 11.54 -4.06
C PRO A 64 3.33 11.55 -2.54
N LEU A 65 2.61 10.55 -2.05
CA LEU A 65 2.33 10.37 -0.63
C LEU A 65 3.07 9.14 -0.08
N LEU A 66 3.49 9.21 1.17
CA LEU A 66 4.05 8.06 1.89
C LEU A 66 2.98 6.96 2.02
N GLY A 67 3.29 5.77 1.54
CA GLY A 67 2.37 4.63 1.58
C GLY A 67 2.22 3.98 2.96
N TRP A 68 3.23 4.10 3.83
CA TRP A 68 3.25 3.44 5.14
C TRP A 68 2.89 1.95 5.04
N SER A 69 2.09 1.41 5.97
CA SER A 69 1.66 0.01 5.93
C SER A 69 0.78 -0.34 4.73
N MET A 70 0.24 0.63 3.97
CA MET A 70 -0.49 0.30 2.74
C MET A 70 0.40 -0.34 1.68
N THR A 71 1.71 -0.04 1.71
CA THR A 71 2.71 -0.68 0.84
C THR A 71 2.75 -2.20 1.02
N LYS A 72 2.39 -2.74 2.20
CA LYS A 72 2.32 -4.19 2.44
C LYS A 72 1.35 -4.89 1.47
N THR A 73 0.24 -4.24 1.10
CA THR A 73 -0.71 -4.78 0.11
C THR A 73 -0.10 -4.90 -1.28
N VAL A 74 0.77 -3.95 -1.68
CA VAL A 74 1.49 -4.01 -2.95
C VAL A 74 2.47 -5.18 -2.95
N ASN A 75 3.23 -5.36 -1.87
CA ASN A 75 4.11 -6.53 -1.71
C ASN A 75 3.31 -7.84 -1.80
N ALA A 76 2.13 -7.91 -1.17
CA ALA A 76 1.28 -9.07 -1.25
C ALA A 76 0.79 -9.37 -2.68
N ALA A 77 0.46 -8.35 -3.46
CA ALA A 77 0.08 -8.51 -4.87
C ALA A 77 1.24 -9.02 -5.74
N ILE A 78 2.48 -8.56 -5.47
CA ILE A 78 3.68 -9.06 -6.13
C ILE A 78 3.89 -10.54 -5.80
N VAL A 79 3.80 -10.92 -4.52
CA VAL A 79 3.86 -12.33 -4.09
C VAL A 79 2.81 -13.17 -4.82
N GLY A 80 1.56 -12.70 -4.90
CA GLY A 80 0.49 -13.37 -5.64
C GLY A 80 0.79 -13.55 -7.14
N THR A 81 1.48 -12.59 -7.77
CA THR A 81 1.91 -12.70 -9.17
C THR A 81 2.99 -13.77 -9.34
N VAL A 82 3.98 -13.81 -8.44
CA VAL A 82 5.04 -14.82 -8.44
C VAL A 82 4.48 -16.22 -8.14
N MET A 83 3.46 -16.31 -7.28
CA MET A 83 2.72 -17.55 -7.04
C MET A 83 1.96 -18.03 -8.28
N LYS A 84 1.32 -17.11 -9.01
CA LYS A 84 0.62 -17.43 -10.26
C LYS A 84 1.58 -17.98 -11.33
N ASP A 85 2.83 -17.51 -11.34
CA ASP A 85 3.91 -18.05 -12.17
C ASP A 85 4.40 -19.44 -11.71
N GLY A 86 3.88 -20.00 -10.62
CA GLY A 86 4.27 -21.30 -10.08
C GLY A 86 5.64 -21.32 -9.40
N LYS A 87 6.23 -20.14 -9.10
CA LYS A 87 7.60 -20.04 -8.55
C LYS A 87 7.65 -20.23 -7.04
N ILE A 88 6.57 -19.90 -6.33
CA ILE A 88 6.41 -20.06 -4.88
C ILE A 88 4.99 -20.52 -4.55
N VAL A 89 4.81 -21.17 -3.41
CA VAL A 89 3.49 -21.53 -2.87
C VAL A 89 3.40 -21.17 -1.38
N MET A 90 2.18 -21.04 -0.84
CA MET A 90 1.96 -20.62 0.55
C MET A 90 2.65 -21.53 1.58
N THR A 91 2.80 -22.82 1.26
CA THR A 91 3.45 -23.80 2.13
C THR A 91 4.98 -23.80 2.04
N ASN A 92 5.58 -22.92 1.22
CA ASN A 92 7.03 -22.81 1.16
C ASN A 92 7.60 -22.44 2.54
N GLN A 93 8.67 -23.12 2.92
CA GLN A 93 9.44 -22.93 4.15
C GLN A 93 10.92 -22.69 3.80
N GLY A 94 11.76 -22.41 4.80
CA GLY A 94 13.18 -22.12 4.57
C GLY A 94 13.39 -20.90 3.67
N LEU A 95 12.54 -19.89 3.85
CA LEU A 95 12.37 -18.72 2.97
C LEU A 95 13.66 -17.93 2.76
N PHE A 96 14.50 -17.85 3.80
CA PHE A 96 15.73 -17.09 3.79
C PHE A 96 16.93 -17.96 4.12
N GLY A 97 18.05 -17.73 3.45
CA GLY A 97 19.30 -18.47 3.66
C GLY A 97 19.74 -18.52 5.14
N PRO A 98 19.80 -17.37 5.84
CA PRO A 98 20.19 -17.32 7.25
C PRO A 98 19.28 -18.11 8.20
N TRP A 99 18.01 -18.35 7.84
CA TRP A 99 17.04 -19.04 8.72
C TRP A 99 17.17 -20.55 8.67
N LYS A 100 17.88 -21.10 7.67
CA LYS A 100 18.00 -22.56 7.48
C LYS A 100 18.69 -23.28 8.63
N ALA A 101 19.44 -22.56 9.47
CA ALA A 101 20.19 -23.12 10.59
C ALA A 101 19.41 -23.10 11.92
N ASP A 102 18.21 -22.51 12.00
CA ASP A 102 17.45 -22.39 13.24
C ASP A 102 15.94 -22.64 13.05
N GLY A 103 15.17 -22.50 14.15
CA GLY A 103 13.73 -22.79 14.19
C GLY A 103 12.89 -21.99 13.21
N ARG A 104 13.39 -20.84 12.72
CA ARG A 104 12.70 -20.01 11.72
C ARG A 104 12.59 -20.69 10.36
N ALA A 105 13.38 -21.74 10.09
CA ALA A 105 13.24 -22.55 8.88
C ALA A 105 11.82 -23.12 8.71
N ALA A 106 11.07 -23.31 9.79
CA ALA A 106 9.70 -23.84 9.79
C ALA A 106 8.62 -22.79 9.49
N ILE A 107 8.95 -21.50 9.52
CA ILE A 107 8.01 -20.42 9.19
C ILE A 107 7.66 -20.52 7.71
N SER A 108 6.36 -20.64 7.40
CA SER A 108 5.88 -20.73 6.04
C SER A 108 5.66 -19.35 5.42
N LEU A 109 5.56 -19.29 4.08
CA LEU A 109 5.14 -18.07 3.39
C LEU A 109 3.73 -17.62 3.86
N ALA A 110 2.84 -18.56 4.15
CA ALA A 110 1.52 -18.26 4.70
C ALA A 110 1.61 -17.50 6.03
N ASP A 111 2.51 -17.92 6.92
CA ASP A 111 2.69 -17.27 8.23
C ASP A 111 3.20 -15.83 8.08
N MET A 112 4.12 -15.60 7.14
CA MET A 112 4.61 -14.25 6.84
C MET A 112 3.49 -13.36 6.27
N MET A 113 2.70 -13.89 5.34
CA MET A 113 1.62 -13.15 4.68
C MET A 113 0.43 -12.87 5.60
N ALA A 114 0.26 -13.67 6.65
CA ALA A 114 -0.81 -13.54 7.64
C ALA A 114 -0.38 -12.80 8.92
N MET A 115 0.87 -12.28 8.98
CA MET A 115 1.44 -11.67 10.19
C MET A 115 1.41 -12.61 11.41
N SER A 116 1.62 -13.92 11.19
CA SER A 116 1.54 -14.98 12.20
C SER A 116 2.83 -15.81 12.31
N SER A 117 3.97 -15.23 11.95
CA SER A 117 5.28 -15.90 11.97
C SER A 117 5.80 -16.21 13.37
N GLY A 118 5.28 -15.53 14.40
CA GLY A 118 5.77 -15.65 15.77
C GLY A 118 7.14 -15.03 16.01
N LEU A 119 7.66 -14.25 15.04
CA LEU A 119 8.88 -13.48 15.21
C LEU A 119 8.61 -12.31 16.16
N GLU A 120 9.46 -12.18 17.17
CA GLU A 120 9.43 -11.01 18.06
C GLU A 120 9.92 -9.78 17.30
N PHE A 121 9.15 -8.69 17.39
CA PHE A 121 9.49 -7.40 16.78
C PHE A 121 8.83 -6.28 17.59
N ASN A 122 9.63 -5.33 18.04
CA ASN A 122 9.13 -4.16 18.76
C ASN A 122 8.71 -3.05 17.77
N GLU A 123 7.40 -2.87 17.61
CA GLU A 123 6.78 -1.87 16.71
C GLU A 123 6.38 -0.57 17.43
N ASP A 124 6.93 -0.27 18.61
CA ASP A 124 6.75 1.03 19.26
C ASP A 124 7.60 2.12 18.56
N TYR A 125 7.06 3.32 18.41
CA TYR A 125 7.69 4.46 17.72
C TYR A 125 8.24 5.53 18.66
N GLY A 126 8.12 5.36 19.99
CA GLY A 126 8.52 6.36 20.99
C GLY A 126 10.01 6.35 21.37
N ASP A 127 10.62 5.17 21.44
CA ASP A 127 12.02 4.97 21.85
C ASP A 127 12.86 4.33 20.70
N VAL A 128 14.12 3.95 21.01
CA VAL A 128 14.91 3.11 20.11
C VAL A 128 14.37 1.68 20.14
N THR A 129 13.70 1.28 19.08
CA THR A 129 12.98 0.02 18.91
C THR A 129 13.38 -0.62 17.58
N ASP A 130 12.92 -1.84 17.30
CA ASP A 130 13.28 -2.50 16.04
C ASP A 130 12.79 -1.68 14.83
N VAL A 131 11.60 -1.07 14.92
CA VAL A 131 11.09 -0.21 13.85
C VAL A 131 11.86 1.10 13.69
N THR A 132 12.23 1.79 14.77
CA THR A 132 12.96 3.07 14.64
C THR A 132 14.41 2.85 14.21
N ARG A 133 15.03 1.73 14.63
CA ARG A 133 16.33 1.30 14.10
C ARG A 133 16.25 0.99 12.61
N MET A 134 15.28 0.17 12.20
CA MET A 134 15.06 -0.17 10.78
C MET A 134 14.88 1.11 9.94
N LEU A 135 14.06 2.07 10.39
CA LEU A 135 13.74 3.27 9.61
C LEU A 135 14.90 4.26 9.49
N TYR A 136 15.76 4.38 10.50
CA TYR A 136 16.71 5.50 10.60
C TYR A 136 18.17 5.10 10.70
N LEU A 137 18.48 3.86 11.09
CA LEU A 137 19.86 3.41 11.36
C LEU A 137 20.35 2.33 10.40
N GLU A 138 19.45 1.64 9.69
CA GLU A 138 19.82 0.60 8.74
C GLU A 138 19.79 1.11 7.29
N PRO A 139 20.83 0.85 6.47
CA PRO A 139 20.86 1.23 5.06
C PRO A 139 20.01 0.29 4.18
N ASP A 140 19.71 -0.91 4.69
CA ASP A 140 18.90 -1.94 4.06
C ASP A 140 17.93 -2.52 5.10
N MET A 141 16.69 -2.76 4.69
CA MET A 141 15.60 -3.22 5.56
C MET A 141 15.16 -4.66 5.24
N ALA A 142 15.96 -5.38 4.43
CA ALA A 142 15.75 -6.76 4.01
C ALA A 142 16.51 -7.79 4.88
#